data_AF-A0A832L9C7-F1
#
_entry.id   AF-A0A832L9C7-F1
#
_cell.length_a   1.000
_cell.length_b   1.000
_cell.length_c   1.000
_cell.angle_alpha   90.00
_cell.angle_beta   90.00
_cell.angle_gamma   90.00
#
_symmetry.space_group_name_H-M   'P 1'
#
loop_
_entity.id
_entity.type
_entity.pdbx_description
1 polymer ?
#
loop_
_entity_poly.entity_id
_entity_poly.type
_entity_poly.pdbx_seq_one_letter_code
_entity_poly.pdbx_strand_id
1 'polypeptide(L)'
;MNKNGFFVAVTTLLILCWAVLPAQAALPKNFDISDNFYTVYGGPDLNATLIGDNEFSRGDTVTLNIEMMNKGLISGFKSEKDVKVGSYVDQMLQQAEMQYEAQATTAVGILATLKSDDPNIKVKSGSQQAGTLKQGKQSSSPTKFTIEINKNASAGTYPLSLELSYMYQNNVQVGGDEFDSTTGIVTNKKVGIWYENETQKQTIKIKIKEEPYFEATSVTGELYPDEGGMLYVTYKNTGEKPAKDATVRISAADPFSTTDDQSYLGTLNPGESAVAVFKMAVDETATPKPYSINSEILYEDADGHNKISDSVKINTKVLPAKEKLPGYQMVTGVAFMALATFFIMLKKKSQD
;
A
#
# COMPACT_ATOMS: atom_id res chain seq x y z
N MET A 1 -75.71 8.55 7.81
CA MET A 1 -75.49 8.23 6.38
C MET A 1 -74.62 9.32 5.78
N ASN A 2 -73.48 8.92 5.18
CA ASN A 2 -72.55 9.68 4.32
C ASN A 2 -71.88 10.93 4.93
N LYS A 3 -70.60 10.81 5.28
CA LYS A 3 -69.38 11.03 4.46
C LYS A 3 -68.93 12.48 4.59
N ASN A 4 -67.71 12.67 5.14
CA ASN A 4 -66.75 13.77 4.91
C ASN A 4 -65.62 13.49 5.93
N GLY A 5 -64.42 13.04 5.60
CA GLY A 5 -63.57 13.40 4.47
C GLY A 5 -62.24 13.84 5.10
N PHE A 6 -61.36 12.88 5.34
CA PHE A 6 -60.05 13.04 6.01
C PHE A 6 -59.15 13.91 5.13
N PHE A 7 -58.82 15.13 5.55
CA PHE A 7 -57.82 15.98 4.89
C PHE A 7 -56.42 15.57 5.37
N VAL A 8 -55.73 14.77 4.56
CA VAL A 8 -54.27 14.57 4.68
C VAL A 8 -53.60 15.69 3.91
N ALA A 9 -52.94 16.60 4.61
CA ALA A 9 -52.08 17.59 4.00
C ALA A 9 -50.85 16.89 3.42
N VAL A 10 -50.80 16.74 2.09
CA VAL A 10 -49.59 16.32 1.38
C VAL A 10 -48.75 17.57 1.16
N THR A 11 -47.79 17.79 2.04
CA THR A 11 -46.72 18.77 1.83
C THR A 11 -45.74 18.21 0.80
N THR A 12 -45.93 18.58 -0.46
CA THR A 12 -44.93 18.40 -1.52
C THR A 12 -43.68 19.24 -1.20
N LEU A 13 -42.62 18.58 -0.74
CA LEU A 13 -41.30 19.16 -0.57
C LEU A 13 -40.65 19.33 -1.96
N LEU A 14 -40.72 20.54 -2.52
CA LEU A 14 -40.05 20.89 -3.76
C LEU A 14 -38.56 21.09 -3.45
N ILE A 15 -37.73 20.08 -3.71
CA ILE A 15 -36.27 20.20 -3.61
C ILE A 15 -35.79 20.98 -4.84
N LEU A 16 -35.59 22.29 -4.66
CA LEU A 16 -34.89 23.15 -5.61
C LEU A 16 -33.41 22.72 -5.64
N CYS A 17 -33.03 21.88 -6.61
CA CYS A 17 -31.65 21.71 -7.00
C CYS A 17 -31.13 23.03 -7.57
N TRP A 18 -30.51 23.84 -6.72
CA TRP A 18 -29.65 24.92 -7.20
C TRP A 18 -28.43 24.24 -7.82
N ALA A 19 -28.31 24.35 -9.15
CA ALA A 19 -27.04 24.08 -9.80
C ALA A 19 -26.02 25.03 -9.17
N VAL A 20 -25.10 24.49 -8.38
CA VAL A 20 -23.93 25.24 -7.93
C VAL A 20 -23.11 25.49 -9.18
N LEU A 21 -23.30 26.64 -9.81
CA LEU A 21 -22.37 27.12 -10.81
C LEU A 21 -20.99 27.18 -10.14
N PRO A 22 -19.92 26.67 -10.77
CA PRO A 22 -18.58 26.83 -10.23
C PRO A 22 -18.35 28.33 -10.03
N ALA A 23 -17.96 28.72 -8.80
CA ALA A 23 -17.65 30.10 -8.50
C ALA A 23 -16.54 30.55 -9.46
N GLN A 24 -16.87 31.46 -10.38
CA GLN A 24 -15.89 32.08 -11.26
C GLN A 24 -14.86 32.76 -10.37
N ALA A 25 -13.59 32.39 -10.50
CA ALA A 25 -12.52 32.95 -9.67
C ALA A 25 -12.56 34.47 -9.78
N ALA A 26 -12.65 35.16 -8.64
CA ALA A 26 -12.70 36.61 -8.63
C ALA A 26 -11.38 37.17 -9.16
N LEU A 27 -11.46 38.19 -10.03
CA LEU A 27 -10.28 38.88 -10.54
C LEU A 27 -9.41 39.39 -9.37
N PRO A 28 -8.07 39.25 -9.46
CA PRO A 28 -7.18 39.83 -8.46
C PRO A 28 -7.42 41.35 -8.35
N LYS A 29 -7.39 41.90 -7.12
CA LYS A 29 -7.72 43.32 -6.85
C LYS A 29 -6.91 44.35 -7.66
N ASN A 30 -5.74 43.95 -8.18
CA ASN A 30 -4.83 44.81 -8.93
C ASN A 30 -4.78 44.42 -10.42
N PHE A 31 -5.70 43.59 -10.90
CA PHE A 31 -5.79 43.16 -12.29
C PHE A 31 -6.92 43.91 -13.00
N ASP A 32 -6.57 44.71 -14.00
CA ASP A 32 -7.50 45.45 -14.85
C ASP A 32 -7.51 44.82 -16.25
N ILE A 33 -8.53 44.02 -16.52
CA ILE A 33 -8.67 43.31 -17.79
C ILE A 33 -8.88 44.26 -18.99
N SER A 34 -9.20 45.54 -18.73
CA SER A 34 -9.38 46.52 -19.81
C SER A 34 -8.07 46.94 -20.50
N ASP A 35 -6.94 46.71 -19.83
CA ASP A 35 -5.60 46.97 -20.38
C ASP A 35 -4.98 45.74 -21.07
N ASN A 36 -5.70 44.62 -21.11
CA ASN A 36 -5.22 43.35 -21.68
C ASN A 36 -5.11 43.44 -23.22
N PHE A 37 -3.94 43.12 -23.78
CA PHE A 37 -3.73 43.10 -25.23
C PHE A 37 -4.05 41.72 -25.83
N TYR A 38 -3.74 40.63 -25.11
CA TYR A 38 -3.91 39.26 -25.56
C TYR A 38 -4.50 38.35 -24.49
N THR A 39 -5.29 37.39 -24.94
CA THR A 39 -5.65 36.21 -24.16
C THR A 39 -5.03 35.00 -24.83
N VAL A 40 -4.20 34.23 -24.13
CA VAL A 40 -3.70 32.93 -24.60
C VAL A 40 -4.58 31.81 -24.05
N TYR A 41 -4.93 30.86 -24.93
CA TYR A 41 -5.62 29.64 -24.57
C TYR A 41 -4.64 28.47 -24.51
N GLY A 42 -4.82 27.60 -23.51
CA GLY A 42 -3.92 26.50 -23.22
C GLY A 42 -3.38 26.60 -21.80
N GLY A 43 -2.62 25.60 -21.41
CA GLY A 43 -2.08 25.50 -20.06
C GLY A 43 -1.11 24.33 -19.93
N PRO A 44 -0.56 24.12 -18.73
CA PRO A 44 0.25 22.95 -18.49
C PRO A 44 -0.57 21.67 -18.63
N ASP A 45 0.06 20.60 -19.10
CA ASP A 45 -0.51 19.25 -19.10
C ASP A 45 0.62 18.32 -18.68
N LEU A 46 0.61 17.91 -17.41
CA LEU A 46 1.69 17.11 -16.85
C LEU A 46 1.45 15.65 -17.18
N ASN A 47 2.49 14.93 -17.59
CA ASN A 47 2.44 13.48 -17.76
C ASN A 47 3.49 12.85 -16.85
N ALA A 48 3.05 11.94 -15.99
CA ALA A 48 3.90 11.21 -15.07
C ALA A 48 4.13 9.79 -15.56
N THR A 49 5.34 9.27 -15.41
CA THR A 49 5.70 7.92 -15.85
C THR A 49 6.62 7.28 -14.82
N LEU A 50 6.31 6.03 -14.45
CA LEU A 50 7.14 5.24 -13.57
C LEU A 50 8.39 4.77 -14.34
N ILE A 51 9.57 5.00 -13.76
CA ILE A 51 10.85 4.55 -14.27
C ILE A 51 11.31 3.33 -13.47
N GLY A 52 11.77 2.30 -14.18
CA GLY A 52 12.28 1.06 -13.62
C GLY A 52 11.19 0.01 -13.50
N ASP A 53 11.38 -0.92 -12.56
CA ASP A 53 10.46 -2.02 -12.34
C ASP A 53 9.14 -1.51 -11.75
N ASN A 54 8.04 -2.11 -12.22
CA ASN A 54 6.71 -1.89 -11.68
C ASN A 54 6.13 -3.16 -11.06
N GLU A 55 6.90 -4.24 -10.96
CA GLU A 55 6.46 -5.54 -10.46
C GLU A 55 7.30 -5.97 -9.24
N PHE A 56 6.62 -6.20 -8.10
CA PHE A 56 7.23 -6.38 -6.78
C PHE A 56 6.68 -7.61 -6.07
N SER A 57 7.40 -8.12 -5.07
CA SER A 57 6.95 -9.23 -4.22
C SER A 57 6.18 -8.72 -3.00
N ARG A 58 5.46 -9.62 -2.34
CA ARG A 58 4.74 -9.30 -1.10
C ARG A 58 5.73 -8.95 0.01
N GLY A 59 5.38 -8.01 0.88
CA GLY A 59 6.27 -7.60 1.99
C GLY A 59 7.36 -6.59 1.59
N ASP A 60 7.55 -6.34 0.29
CA ASP A 60 8.57 -5.43 -0.21
C ASP A 60 8.35 -3.99 0.28
N THR A 61 9.45 -3.31 0.59
CA THR A 61 9.49 -1.85 0.76
C THR A 61 10.36 -1.26 -0.34
N VAL A 62 9.75 -0.54 -1.29
CA VAL A 62 10.41 -0.08 -2.52
C VAL A 62 10.20 1.41 -2.74
N THR A 63 11.15 2.04 -3.44
CA THR A 63 11.05 3.44 -3.86
C THR A 63 10.71 3.51 -5.34
N LEU A 64 9.51 4.01 -5.64
CA LEU A 64 9.07 4.33 -6.99
C LEU A 64 9.72 5.63 -7.47
N ASN A 65 10.28 5.62 -8.68
CA ASN A 65 10.87 6.79 -9.32
C ASN A 65 9.92 7.27 -10.43
N ILE A 66 9.28 8.43 -10.24
CA ILE A 66 8.31 8.98 -11.17
C ILE A 66 8.92 10.17 -11.91
N GLU A 67 9.09 10.03 -13.23
CA GLU A 67 9.48 11.15 -14.09
C GLU A 67 8.25 11.90 -14.57
N MET A 68 8.39 13.23 -14.67
CA MET A 68 7.32 14.10 -15.12
C MET A 68 7.75 14.87 -16.36
N MET A 69 6.85 15.02 -17.31
CA MET A 69 7.01 15.85 -18.49
C MET A 69 5.81 16.77 -18.64
N ASN A 70 6.04 18.04 -18.92
CA ASN A 70 4.96 18.95 -19.28
C ASN A 70 4.73 18.93 -20.79
N LYS A 71 3.60 18.36 -21.20
CA LYS A 71 3.10 18.28 -22.58
C LYS A 71 2.10 19.39 -22.92
N GLY A 72 1.91 20.35 -22.02
CA GLY A 72 1.02 21.49 -22.21
C GLY A 72 1.31 22.25 -23.51
N LEU A 73 0.26 22.76 -24.14
CA LEU A 73 0.32 23.44 -25.42
C LEU A 73 -0.49 24.73 -25.36
N ILE A 74 -0.04 25.74 -26.10
CA ILE A 74 -0.86 26.89 -26.44
C ILE A 74 -1.79 26.44 -27.58
N SER A 75 -3.09 26.43 -27.31
CA SER A 75 -4.13 26.01 -28.26
C SER A 75 -4.65 27.16 -29.11
N GLY A 76 -4.44 28.41 -28.68
CA GLY A 76 -4.82 29.58 -29.45
C GLY A 76 -4.43 30.88 -28.77
N PHE A 77 -4.65 31.98 -29.49
CA PHE A 77 -4.47 33.34 -29.01
C PHE A 77 -5.60 34.21 -29.54
N LYS A 78 -6.03 35.18 -28.74
CA LYS A 78 -7.01 36.19 -29.13
C LYS A 78 -6.44 37.56 -28.80
N SER A 79 -6.46 38.46 -29.79
CA SER A 79 -6.18 39.87 -29.53
C SER A 79 -7.43 40.50 -28.94
N GLU A 80 -7.30 41.14 -27.79
CA GLU A 80 -8.41 41.82 -27.10
C GLU A 80 -8.46 43.31 -27.45
N LYS A 81 -7.33 43.89 -27.87
CA LYS A 81 -7.19 45.31 -28.17
C LYS A 81 -6.43 45.54 -29.49
N ASP A 82 -7.08 46.26 -30.41
CA ASP A 82 -6.46 46.72 -31.65
C ASP A 82 -5.55 47.93 -31.38
N VAL A 83 -4.26 47.78 -31.70
CA VAL A 83 -3.27 48.85 -31.53
C VAL A 83 -3.26 49.76 -32.75
N LYS A 84 -3.47 51.06 -32.52
CA LYS A 84 -3.44 52.06 -33.60
C LYS A 84 -2.01 52.24 -34.12
N VAL A 85 -1.89 52.36 -35.44
CA VAL A 85 -0.62 52.67 -36.11
C VAL A 85 -0.05 53.99 -35.57
N GLY A 86 1.21 53.97 -35.13
CA GLY A 86 1.91 55.12 -34.54
C GLY A 86 1.90 55.19 -33.01
N SER A 87 1.17 54.30 -32.32
CA SER A 87 1.26 54.16 -30.86
C SER A 87 2.44 53.26 -30.46
N TYR A 88 3.64 53.83 -30.41
CA TYR A 88 4.86 53.08 -30.07
C TYR A 88 4.81 52.43 -28.68
N VAL A 89 4.15 53.09 -27.70
CA VAL A 89 3.97 52.53 -26.35
C VAL A 89 3.10 51.27 -26.40
N ASP A 90 1.91 51.35 -26.98
CA ASP A 90 1.00 50.20 -27.07
C ASP A 90 1.61 49.05 -27.88
N GLN A 91 2.37 49.34 -28.96
CA GLN A 91 3.06 48.31 -29.74
C GLN A 91 4.11 47.56 -28.89
N MET A 92 4.90 48.30 -28.11
CA MET A 92 5.94 47.70 -27.25
C MET A 92 5.33 46.93 -26.08
N LEU A 93 4.24 47.44 -25.49
CA LEU A 93 3.50 46.76 -24.43
C LEU A 93 2.83 45.49 -24.96
N GLN A 94 2.15 45.56 -26.09
CA GLN A 94 1.55 44.39 -26.76
C GLN A 94 2.59 43.29 -27.02
N GLN A 95 3.77 43.64 -27.53
CA GLN A 95 4.86 42.68 -27.75
C GLN A 95 5.37 42.08 -26.43
N ALA A 96 5.51 42.91 -25.40
CA ALA A 96 5.92 42.45 -24.08
C ALA A 96 4.90 41.48 -23.46
N GLU A 97 3.61 41.79 -23.54
CA GLU A 97 2.54 40.92 -23.03
C GLU A 97 2.57 39.56 -23.73
N MET A 98 2.70 39.54 -25.06
CA MET A 98 2.80 38.29 -25.82
C MET A 98 3.99 37.41 -25.36
N GLN A 99 5.12 38.01 -24.98
CA GLN A 99 6.28 37.27 -24.45
C GLN A 99 6.00 36.68 -23.07
N TYR A 100 5.21 37.35 -22.23
CA TYR A 100 4.79 36.81 -20.95
C TYR A 100 3.72 35.74 -21.11
N GLU A 101 2.69 36.00 -21.94
CA GLU A 101 1.62 35.07 -22.26
C GLU A 101 2.12 33.73 -22.84
N ALA A 102 3.24 33.75 -23.56
CA ALA A 102 3.91 32.52 -24.02
C ALA A 102 4.36 31.57 -22.89
N GLN A 103 4.35 32.02 -21.62
CA GLN A 103 4.71 31.22 -20.45
C GLN A 103 3.51 30.53 -19.79
N ALA A 104 2.27 30.76 -20.27
CA ALA A 104 1.03 30.20 -19.70
C ALA A 104 1.05 28.66 -19.55
N THR A 105 1.81 27.97 -20.40
CA THR A 105 1.97 26.51 -20.36
C THR A 105 2.95 26.02 -19.29
N THR A 106 3.61 26.90 -18.53
CA THR A 106 4.57 26.50 -17.50
C THR A 106 3.87 26.09 -16.22
N ALA A 107 4.07 24.85 -15.77
CA ALA A 107 3.65 24.41 -14.44
C ALA A 107 4.69 24.86 -13.41
N VAL A 108 4.30 25.74 -12.50
CA VAL A 108 5.17 26.33 -11.47
C VAL A 108 4.92 25.67 -10.13
N GLY A 109 6.00 25.26 -9.46
CA GLY A 109 5.92 24.77 -8.08
C GLY A 109 5.08 23.50 -7.92
N ILE A 110 5.30 22.52 -8.80
CA ILE A 110 4.62 21.22 -8.80
C ILE A 110 4.87 20.53 -7.46
N LEU A 111 3.77 20.20 -6.78
CA LEU A 111 3.72 19.38 -5.58
C LEU A 111 3.00 18.08 -5.94
N ALA A 112 3.73 16.97 -5.87
CA ALA A 112 3.25 15.65 -6.22
C ALA A 112 2.91 14.85 -4.95
N THR A 113 1.72 14.26 -4.91
CA THR A 113 1.26 13.44 -3.78
C THR A 113 0.76 12.11 -4.31
N LEU A 114 1.42 11.02 -3.92
CA LEU A 114 1.00 9.66 -4.26
C LEU A 114 0.14 9.09 -3.14
N LYS A 115 -0.98 8.49 -3.51
CA LYS A 115 -1.95 7.86 -2.59
C LYS A 115 -2.29 6.46 -3.07
N SER A 116 -2.56 5.58 -2.12
CA SER A 116 -3.17 4.27 -2.36
C SER A 116 -4.50 4.24 -1.63
N ASP A 117 -5.55 3.81 -2.32
CA ASP A 117 -6.83 3.50 -1.69
C ASP A 117 -6.88 2.05 -1.21
N ASP A 118 -5.93 1.20 -1.63
CA ASP A 118 -5.82 -0.19 -1.19
C ASP A 118 -5.03 -0.30 0.12
N PRO A 119 -5.60 -0.93 1.17
CA PRO A 119 -4.94 -1.05 2.47
C PRO A 119 -3.68 -1.93 2.45
N ASN A 120 -3.48 -2.75 1.41
CA ASN A 120 -2.30 -3.58 1.25
C ASN A 120 -1.10 -2.81 0.68
N ILE A 121 -1.30 -1.61 0.15
CA ILE A 121 -0.21 -0.76 -0.34
C ILE A 121 -0.16 0.53 0.46
N LYS A 122 0.86 0.67 1.30
CA LYS A 122 1.04 1.86 2.14
C LYS A 122 2.08 2.78 1.54
N VAL A 123 1.66 3.97 1.10
CA VAL A 123 2.60 5.04 0.74
C VAL A 123 3.22 5.62 2.01
N LYS A 124 4.54 5.53 2.15
CA LYS A 124 5.31 6.00 3.31
C LYS A 124 5.79 7.44 3.13
N SER A 125 5.98 7.86 1.89
CA SER A 125 6.36 9.23 1.55
C SER A 125 5.19 10.20 1.72
N GLY A 126 5.48 11.42 2.20
CA GLY A 126 4.56 12.55 2.07
C GLY A 126 4.62 13.16 0.67
N SER A 127 4.00 14.33 0.50
CA SER A 127 4.08 15.11 -0.74
C SER A 127 5.53 15.48 -1.08
N GLN A 128 5.86 15.40 -2.36
CA GLN A 128 7.20 15.62 -2.91
C GLN A 128 7.19 16.84 -3.82
N GLN A 129 8.19 17.71 -3.69
CA GLN A 129 8.36 18.84 -4.60
C GLN A 129 8.98 18.34 -5.92
N ALA A 130 8.32 18.62 -7.04
CA ALA A 130 8.78 18.28 -8.38
C ALA A 130 9.24 19.51 -9.18
N GLY A 131 9.29 20.68 -8.55
CA GLY A 131 9.86 21.90 -9.13
C GLY A 131 8.96 22.56 -10.17
N THR A 132 9.55 23.18 -11.19
CA THR A 132 8.83 23.90 -12.25
C THR A 132 9.14 23.25 -13.59
N LEU A 133 8.12 22.97 -14.40
CA LEU A 133 8.27 22.39 -15.72
C LEU A 133 7.72 23.33 -16.79
N LYS A 134 8.63 23.83 -17.63
CA LYS A 134 8.28 24.51 -18.87
C LYS A 134 7.72 23.50 -19.88
N GLN A 135 6.94 24.00 -20.84
CA GLN A 135 6.45 23.21 -21.96
C GLN A 135 7.56 22.40 -22.64
N GLY A 136 7.26 21.14 -22.93
CA GLY A 136 8.14 20.21 -23.61
C GLY A 136 9.36 19.78 -22.78
N LYS A 137 9.44 20.15 -21.50
CA LYS A 137 10.55 19.76 -20.62
C LYS A 137 10.14 18.63 -19.69
N GLN A 138 11.13 17.79 -19.41
CA GLN A 138 11.09 16.74 -18.40
C GLN A 138 11.72 17.23 -17.10
N SER A 139 11.33 16.61 -15.98
CA SER A 139 11.95 16.79 -14.67
C SER A 139 13.45 16.50 -14.73
N SER A 140 14.25 17.32 -14.06
CA SER A 140 15.71 17.11 -13.96
C SER A 140 16.10 15.84 -13.20
N SER A 141 15.20 15.35 -12.36
CA SER A 141 15.35 14.10 -11.61
C SER A 141 13.98 13.51 -11.30
N PRO A 142 13.85 12.17 -11.25
CA PRO A 142 12.59 11.54 -10.87
C PRO A 142 12.16 11.91 -9.45
N THR A 143 10.87 12.13 -9.26
CA THR A 143 10.25 12.28 -7.95
C THR A 143 10.11 10.91 -7.29
N LYS A 144 10.51 10.80 -6.02
CA LYS A 144 10.63 9.51 -5.33
C LYS A 144 9.54 9.28 -4.31
N PHE A 145 8.85 8.16 -4.39
CA PHE A 145 7.84 7.74 -3.41
C PHE A 145 8.14 6.34 -2.88
N THR A 146 8.31 6.21 -1.57
CA THR A 146 8.48 4.91 -0.93
C THR A 146 7.12 4.33 -0.61
N ILE A 147 6.91 3.07 -1.01
CA ILE A 147 5.74 2.27 -0.70
C ILE A 147 6.16 1.02 0.08
N GLU A 148 5.25 0.52 0.90
CA GLU A 148 5.35 -0.77 1.59
C GLU A 148 4.18 -1.64 1.16
N ILE A 149 4.48 -2.84 0.68
CA ILE A 149 3.52 -3.83 0.22
C ILE A 149 3.27 -4.81 1.37
N ASN A 150 2.01 -5.05 1.69
CA ASN A 150 1.65 -6.00 2.74
C ASN A 150 2.08 -7.43 2.33
N LYS A 151 2.64 -8.19 3.28
CA LYS A 151 3.00 -9.60 3.07
C LYS A 151 1.80 -10.50 2.66
N ASN A 152 0.59 -10.09 3.00
CA ASN A 152 -0.65 -10.79 2.67
C ASN A 152 -1.37 -10.16 1.47
N ALA A 153 -0.75 -9.22 0.75
CA ALA A 153 -1.32 -8.64 -0.45
C ALA A 153 -1.53 -9.74 -1.51
N SER A 154 -2.68 -9.74 -2.17
CA SER A 154 -2.93 -10.64 -3.30
C SER A 154 -2.06 -10.27 -4.50
N ALA A 155 -1.74 -11.23 -5.36
CA ALA A 155 -1.13 -10.89 -6.65
C ALA A 155 -2.12 -10.09 -7.51
N GLY A 156 -1.59 -9.20 -8.35
CA GLY A 156 -2.42 -8.39 -9.23
C GLY A 156 -1.89 -6.99 -9.48
N THR A 157 -2.68 -6.18 -10.17
CA THR A 157 -2.33 -4.79 -10.49
C THR A 157 -3.01 -3.84 -9.52
N TYR A 158 -2.22 -2.99 -8.87
CA TYR A 158 -2.68 -2.01 -7.88
C TYR A 158 -2.53 -0.60 -8.46
N PRO A 159 -3.64 0.12 -8.69
CA PRO A 159 -3.59 1.51 -9.14
C PRO A 159 -3.32 2.44 -7.94
N LEU A 160 -2.31 3.29 -8.10
CA LEU A 160 -1.98 4.38 -7.17
C LEU A 160 -2.39 5.72 -7.80
N SER A 161 -2.99 6.59 -7.01
CA SER A 161 -3.43 7.92 -7.44
C SER A 161 -2.32 8.94 -7.20
N LEU A 162 -1.78 9.52 -8.26
CA LEU A 162 -0.81 10.61 -8.21
C LEU A 162 -1.54 11.93 -8.46
N GLU A 163 -1.59 12.78 -7.44
CA GLU A 163 -2.13 14.13 -7.51
C GLU A 163 -0.98 15.12 -7.70
N LEU A 164 -1.03 15.89 -8.79
CA LEU A 164 -0.06 16.93 -9.13
C LEU A 164 -0.75 18.28 -8.98
N SER A 165 -0.43 19.00 -7.91
CA SER A 165 -0.91 20.37 -7.71
C SER A 165 0.19 21.34 -8.14
N TYR A 166 -0.17 22.35 -8.94
CA TYR A 166 0.77 23.35 -9.42
C TYR A 166 0.07 24.69 -9.63
N MET A 167 0.87 25.75 -9.69
CA MET A 167 0.42 27.05 -10.15
C MET A 167 0.69 27.19 -11.64
N TYR A 168 -0.18 27.90 -12.35
CA TYR A 168 0.08 28.31 -13.72
C TYR A 168 -0.34 29.76 -13.92
N GLN A 169 0.28 30.42 -14.88
CA GLN A 169 -0.09 31.78 -15.26
C GLN A 169 -1.38 31.71 -16.06
N ASN A 170 -2.46 32.24 -15.48
CA ASN A 170 -3.76 32.32 -16.14
C ASN A 170 -3.84 33.51 -17.09
N ASN A 171 -3.25 34.64 -16.72
CA ASN A 171 -3.18 35.83 -17.57
C ASN A 171 -2.08 36.80 -17.10
N VAL A 172 -1.65 37.71 -17.99
CA VAL A 172 -0.69 38.78 -17.74
C VAL A 172 -1.20 40.09 -18.31
N GLN A 173 -1.07 41.13 -17.49
CA GLN A 173 -1.25 42.50 -17.93
C GLN A 173 0.08 43.24 -17.88
N VAL A 174 0.28 44.16 -18.82
CA VAL A 174 1.43 45.07 -18.84
C VAL A 174 0.97 46.52 -18.98
N GLY A 175 1.71 47.43 -18.36
CA GLY A 175 1.47 48.86 -18.47
C GLY A 175 2.78 49.64 -18.48
N GLY A 176 2.73 50.91 -18.84
CA GLY A 176 3.88 51.81 -18.88
C GLY A 176 3.46 53.19 -19.35
N ASP A 177 4.35 54.17 -19.21
CA ASP A 177 3.98 55.57 -19.38
C ASP A 177 4.32 56.09 -20.79
N GLU A 178 5.60 56.17 -21.13
CA GLU A 178 6.06 56.78 -22.38
C GLU A 178 7.19 56.00 -23.05
N PHE A 179 7.28 56.09 -24.38
CA PHE A 179 8.33 55.42 -25.16
C PHE A 179 9.53 56.35 -25.30
N ASP A 180 10.67 55.95 -24.73
CA ASP A 180 11.92 56.66 -24.89
C ASP A 180 12.60 56.23 -26.19
N SER A 181 12.56 57.12 -27.19
CA SER A 181 13.19 56.89 -28.49
C SER A 181 14.73 56.78 -28.47
N THR A 182 15.38 57.24 -27.40
CA THR A 182 16.85 57.18 -27.23
C THR A 182 17.29 55.78 -26.80
N THR A 183 16.53 55.18 -25.89
CA THR A 183 16.84 53.87 -25.29
C THR A 183 16.03 52.73 -25.91
N GLY A 184 14.95 53.04 -26.64
CA GLY A 184 14.07 52.08 -27.29
C GLY A 184 13.15 51.33 -26.34
N ILE A 185 12.89 51.85 -25.13
CA ILE A 185 12.09 51.19 -24.09
C ILE A 185 10.92 52.04 -23.62
N VAL A 186 9.90 51.37 -23.06
CA VAL A 186 8.78 52.04 -22.36
C VAL A 186 9.18 52.30 -20.91
N THR A 187 9.04 53.54 -20.45
CA THR A 187 9.34 53.96 -19.08
C THR A 187 8.27 53.49 -18.10
N ASN A 188 8.65 53.34 -16.81
CA ASN A 188 7.76 52.93 -15.72
C ASN A 188 6.94 51.65 -16.01
N LYS A 189 7.54 50.71 -16.75
CA LYS A 189 6.90 49.46 -17.13
C LYS A 189 6.46 48.66 -15.89
N LYS A 190 5.19 48.30 -15.85
CA LYS A 190 4.55 47.47 -14.81
C LYS A 190 4.10 46.16 -15.43
N VAL A 191 4.22 45.07 -14.68
CA VAL A 191 3.76 43.74 -15.09
C VAL A 191 2.97 43.14 -13.93
N GLY A 192 1.72 42.77 -14.21
CA GLY A 192 0.85 42.05 -13.29
C GLY A 192 0.60 40.65 -13.80
N ILE A 193 0.96 39.63 -13.03
CA ILE A 193 0.75 38.23 -13.41
C ILE A 193 -0.33 37.64 -12.50
N TRP A 194 -1.37 37.08 -13.10
CA TRP A 194 -2.40 36.36 -12.38
C TRP A 194 -2.11 34.85 -12.44
N TYR A 195 -1.80 34.28 -11.28
CA TYR A 195 -1.65 32.83 -11.12
C TYR A 195 -2.94 32.19 -10.60
N GLU A 196 -3.24 31.01 -11.13
CA GLU A 196 -4.25 30.10 -10.59
C GLU A 196 -3.61 28.77 -10.16
N ASN A 197 -4.30 28.06 -9.28
CA ASN A 197 -3.90 26.72 -8.86
C ASN A 197 -4.69 25.69 -9.66
N GLU A 198 -4.00 24.68 -10.17
CA GLU A 198 -4.61 23.54 -10.82
C GLU A 198 -4.17 22.25 -10.12
N THR A 199 -4.99 21.21 -10.23
CA THR A 199 -4.63 19.87 -9.77
C THR A 199 -5.01 18.84 -10.81
N GLN A 200 -4.00 18.12 -11.30
CA GLN A 200 -4.15 17.03 -12.23
C GLN A 200 -4.00 15.70 -11.49
N LYS A 201 -4.86 14.73 -11.80
CA LYS A 201 -4.76 13.36 -11.26
C LYS A 201 -4.30 12.41 -12.35
N GLN A 202 -3.38 11.52 -11.98
CA GLN A 202 -2.87 10.46 -12.85
C GLN A 202 -2.82 9.15 -12.08
N THR A 203 -2.83 8.03 -12.81
CA THR A 203 -2.77 6.70 -12.21
C THR A 203 -1.42 6.06 -12.50
N ILE A 204 -0.70 5.71 -11.43
CA ILE A 204 0.53 4.91 -11.49
C ILE A 204 0.18 3.48 -11.11
N LYS A 205 0.42 2.53 -12.01
CA LYS A 205 0.09 1.12 -11.77
C LYS A 205 1.35 0.37 -11.34
N ILE A 206 1.27 -0.30 -10.20
CA ILE A 206 2.24 -1.31 -9.78
C ILE A 206 1.60 -2.70 -9.88
N LYS A 207 2.42 -3.74 -9.93
CA LYS A 207 2.00 -5.14 -9.97
C LYS A 207 2.66 -5.89 -8.82
N ILE A 208 1.87 -6.73 -8.16
CA ILE A 208 2.37 -7.71 -7.20
C ILE A 208 2.49 -9.03 -7.93
N LYS A 209 3.67 -9.66 -7.82
CA LYS A 209 3.99 -10.93 -8.48
C LYS A 209 3.04 -12.03 -8.04
N GLU A 210 2.75 -12.92 -8.98
CA GLU A 210 2.16 -14.22 -8.67
C GLU A 210 3.29 -15.13 -8.20
N GLU A 211 3.24 -15.55 -6.94
CA GLU A 211 4.27 -16.40 -6.33
C GLU A 211 3.61 -17.40 -5.37
N PRO A 212 4.24 -18.55 -5.06
CA PRO A 212 3.77 -19.42 -4.00
C PRO A 212 3.85 -18.69 -2.66
N TYR A 213 2.83 -18.87 -1.82
CA TYR A 213 2.79 -18.31 -0.47
C TYR A 213 2.28 -19.38 0.47
N PHE A 214 2.88 -19.53 1.65
CA PHE A 214 2.64 -20.70 2.49
C PHE A 214 2.13 -20.32 3.86
N GLU A 215 1.16 -21.10 4.33
CA GLU A 215 0.60 -20.98 5.68
C GLU A 215 0.52 -22.34 6.36
N ALA A 216 0.85 -22.37 7.65
CA ALA A 216 0.55 -23.50 8.52
C ALA A 216 -0.91 -23.39 8.97
N THR A 217 -1.80 -24.16 8.33
CA THR A 217 -3.26 -24.07 8.52
C THR A 217 -3.78 -24.95 9.64
N SER A 218 -3.05 -26.01 10.00
CA SER A 218 -3.40 -26.89 11.12
C SER A 218 -2.13 -27.43 11.76
N VAL A 219 -2.11 -27.45 13.10
CA VAL A 219 -1.03 -28.02 13.91
C VAL A 219 -1.68 -28.93 14.94
N THR A 220 -1.35 -30.22 14.91
CA THR A 220 -1.82 -31.20 15.88
C THR A 220 -0.65 -31.99 16.46
N GLY A 221 -0.84 -32.50 17.67
CA GLY A 221 0.22 -33.16 18.43
C GLY A 221 0.23 -32.68 19.88
N GLU A 222 0.70 -33.55 20.75
CA GLU A 222 0.87 -33.28 22.17
C GLU A 222 2.35 -33.39 22.50
N LEU A 223 2.88 -32.34 23.10
CA LEU A 223 4.29 -32.24 23.48
C LEU A 223 4.37 -32.16 25.01
N TYR A 224 5.16 -33.06 25.61
CA TYR A 224 5.32 -33.15 27.06
C TYR A 224 6.80 -32.98 27.43
N PRO A 225 7.13 -32.29 28.54
CA PRO A 225 8.50 -32.23 29.06
C PRO A 225 9.08 -33.63 29.28
N ASP A 226 10.37 -33.83 29.02
CA ASP A 226 11.13 -35.09 29.14
C ASP A 226 10.68 -36.23 28.18
N GLU A 227 9.44 -36.22 27.70
CA GLU A 227 8.91 -37.23 26.76
C GLU A 227 8.95 -36.79 25.29
N GLY A 228 8.78 -35.49 25.02
CA GLY A 228 8.61 -34.97 23.67
C GLY A 228 7.25 -35.31 23.05
N GLY A 229 7.20 -35.46 21.73
CA GLY A 229 6.01 -35.89 20.99
C GLY A 229 6.13 -35.73 19.48
N MET A 230 5.10 -36.18 18.75
CA MET A 230 5.01 -36.01 17.29
C MET A 230 4.14 -34.79 16.99
N LEU A 231 4.64 -33.90 16.13
CA LEU A 231 3.94 -32.72 15.66
C LEU A 231 3.57 -32.91 14.18
N TYR A 232 2.28 -32.78 13.87
CA TYR A 232 1.73 -32.88 12.51
C TYR A 232 1.31 -31.49 12.07
N VAL A 233 1.89 -31.00 10.98
CA VAL A 233 1.71 -29.62 10.50
C VAL A 233 1.22 -29.64 9.07
N THR A 234 0.03 -29.08 8.84
CA THR A 234 -0.55 -28.95 7.50
C THR A 234 -0.12 -27.62 6.88
N TYR A 235 0.75 -27.69 5.88
CA TYR A 235 1.15 -26.54 5.07
C TYR A 235 0.24 -26.45 3.86
N LYS A 236 -0.24 -25.24 3.57
CA LYS A 236 -1.05 -24.92 2.40
C LYS A 236 -0.35 -23.88 1.55
N ASN A 237 -0.34 -24.07 0.23
CA ASN A 237 0.01 -23.01 -0.70
C ASN A 237 -1.22 -22.10 -0.92
N THR A 238 -1.20 -20.91 -0.34
CA THR A 238 -2.23 -19.87 -0.49
C THR A 238 -1.89 -18.84 -1.57
N GLY A 239 -0.73 -18.99 -2.23
CA GLY A 239 -0.31 -18.16 -3.38
C GLY A 239 -0.89 -18.62 -4.71
N GLU A 240 -0.50 -17.94 -5.79
CA GLU A 240 -1.08 -18.11 -7.13
C GLU A 240 -0.28 -19.04 -8.05
N LYS A 241 0.94 -19.42 -7.66
CA LYS A 241 1.81 -20.32 -8.44
C LYS A 241 2.07 -21.63 -7.73
N PRO A 242 2.31 -22.72 -8.48
CA PRO A 242 2.72 -23.99 -7.88
C PRO A 242 4.13 -23.87 -7.28
N ALA A 243 4.35 -24.60 -6.20
CA ALA A 243 5.66 -24.84 -5.62
C ALA A 243 6.03 -26.30 -5.82
N LYS A 244 7.07 -26.57 -6.62
CA LYS A 244 7.53 -27.94 -6.92
C LYS A 244 8.60 -28.37 -5.92
N ASP A 245 8.74 -29.68 -5.76
CA ASP A 245 9.76 -30.31 -4.90
C ASP A 245 9.90 -29.66 -3.51
N ALA A 246 8.77 -29.25 -2.94
CA ALA A 246 8.72 -28.49 -1.72
C ALA A 246 9.19 -29.34 -0.53
N THR A 247 10.14 -28.83 0.24
CA THR A 247 10.65 -29.43 1.48
C THR A 247 10.60 -28.38 2.56
N VAL A 248 9.88 -28.67 3.64
CA VAL A 248 9.85 -27.79 4.81
C VAL A 248 11.01 -28.13 5.74
N ARG A 249 11.58 -27.10 6.36
CA ARG A 249 12.53 -27.19 7.46
C ARG A 249 12.03 -26.42 8.67
N ILE A 250 12.15 -26.99 9.87
CA ILE A 250 11.87 -26.30 11.14
C ILE A 250 13.14 -25.82 11.81
N SER A 251 13.08 -24.66 12.46
CA SER A 251 14.12 -24.16 13.36
C SER A 251 13.68 -24.39 14.80
N ALA A 252 14.04 -25.56 15.34
CA ALA A 252 13.83 -25.88 16.75
C ALA A 252 14.85 -25.13 17.63
N ALA A 253 14.36 -24.53 18.69
CA ALA A 253 15.14 -23.86 19.72
C ALA A 253 14.50 -24.15 21.09
N ASP A 254 15.22 -23.88 22.17
CA ASP A 254 14.78 -24.13 23.54
C ASP A 254 13.31 -23.70 23.76
N PRO A 255 12.46 -24.58 24.32
CA PRO A 255 12.79 -25.88 24.94
C PRO A 255 12.78 -27.08 23.98
N PHE A 256 12.73 -26.85 22.66
CA PHE A 256 12.59 -27.91 21.67
C PHE A 256 13.91 -28.27 21.00
N SER A 257 14.07 -29.56 20.70
CA SER A 257 15.10 -30.05 19.80
C SER A 257 14.56 -31.18 18.92
N THR A 258 15.20 -31.43 17.78
CA THR A 258 14.87 -32.55 16.90
C THR A 258 16.10 -33.02 16.15
N THR A 259 16.12 -34.30 15.77
CA THR A 259 17.13 -34.88 14.87
C THR A 259 16.62 -35.01 13.43
N ASP A 260 15.35 -34.68 13.19
CA ASP A 260 14.67 -34.78 11.90
C ASP A 260 13.89 -33.48 11.67
N ASP A 261 14.63 -32.43 11.28
CA ASP A 261 14.14 -31.06 11.15
C ASP A 261 13.52 -30.77 9.77
N GLN A 262 13.40 -31.77 8.89
CA GLN A 262 12.93 -31.61 7.52
C GLN A 262 11.79 -32.57 7.18
N SER A 263 10.92 -32.16 6.25
CA SER A 263 9.86 -33.03 5.73
C SER A 263 9.53 -32.69 4.29
N TYR A 264 9.43 -33.71 3.43
CA TYR A 264 9.09 -33.54 2.01
C TYR A 264 7.58 -33.36 1.84
N LEU A 265 7.17 -32.28 1.18
CA LEU A 265 5.78 -31.91 0.92
C LEU A 265 5.33 -32.23 -0.51
N GLY A 266 6.27 -32.50 -1.42
CA GLY A 266 5.94 -32.75 -2.83
C GLY A 266 5.68 -31.47 -3.62
N THR A 267 4.85 -31.56 -4.65
CA THR A 267 4.38 -30.37 -5.38
C THR A 267 3.11 -29.86 -4.73
N LEU A 268 3.06 -28.57 -4.42
CA LEU A 268 1.88 -27.88 -3.89
C LEU A 268 1.36 -26.88 -4.91
N ASN A 269 0.29 -27.25 -5.62
CA ASN A 269 -0.43 -26.31 -6.49
C ASN A 269 -1.17 -25.24 -5.65
N PRO A 270 -1.61 -24.13 -6.27
CA PRO A 270 -2.43 -23.13 -5.59
C PRO A 270 -3.64 -23.76 -4.88
N GLY A 271 -3.75 -23.55 -3.58
CA GLY A 271 -4.82 -24.07 -2.73
C GLY A 271 -4.59 -25.49 -2.18
N GLU A 272 -3.57 -26.22 -2.62
CA GLU A 272 -3.25 -27.56 -2.12
C GLU A 272 -2.52 -27.52 -0.78
N SER A 273 -2.66 -28.62 -0.04
CA SER A 273 -2.04 -28.80 1.28
C SER A 273 -1.31 -30.14 1.38
N ALA A 274 -0.22 -30.17 2.16
CA ALA A 274 0.48 -31.39 2.55
C ALA A 274 0.80 -31.37 4.06
N VAL A 275 0.93 -32.56 4.63
CA VAL A 275 1.20 -32.74 6.07
C VAL A 275 2.67 -33.10 6.27
N ALA A 276 3.39 -32.24 6.99
CA ALA A 276 4.71 -32.55 7.54
C ALA A 276 4.58 -33.18 8.93
N VAL A 277 5.49 -34.09 9.24
CA VAL A 277 5.56 -34.74 10.55
C VAL A 277 6.94 -34.51 11.15
N PHE A 278 6.99 -34.00 12.37
CA PHE A 278 8.23 -33.74 13.09
C PHE A 278 8.23 -34.46 14.42
N LYS A 279 9.31 -35.20 14.70
CA LYS A 279 9.56 -35.78 16.02
C LYS A 279 10.27 -34.74 16.88
N MET A 280 9.60 -34.28 17.93
CA MET A 280 10.10 -33.23 18.82
C MET A 280 10.55 -33.84 20.15
N ALA A 281 11.76 -33.51 20.59
CA ALA A 281 12.15 -33.61 21.99
C ALA A 281 11.85 -32.30 22.70
N VAL A 282 11.50 -32.38 23.98
CA VAL A 282 11.14 -31.24 24.82
C VAL A 282 11.94 -31.35 26.11
N ASP A 283 12.64 -30.28 26.47
CA ASP A 283 13.42 -30.20 27.71
C ASP A 283 12.57 -30.55 28.95
N GLU A 284 13.17 -31.22 29.94
CA GLU A 284 12.47 -31.63 31.18
C GLU A 284 11.95 -30.42 31.99
N THR A 285 12.61 -29.27 31.88
CA THR A 285 12.25 -28.02 32.56
C THR A 285 11.31 -27.14 31.72
N ALA A 286 10.86 -27.63 30.56
CA ALA A 286 9.99 -26.88 29.67
C ALA A 286 8.71 -26.43 30.38
N THR A 287 8.48 -25.12 30.38
CA THR A 287 7.26 -24.55 30.99
C THR A 287 6.03 -24.91 30.15
N PRO A 288 4.95 -25.44 30.73
CA PRO A 288 3.69 -25.66 30.03
C PRO A 288 3.04 -24.35 29.59
N LYS A 289 3.12 -24.04 28.29
CA LYS A 289 2.53 -22.84 27.67
C LYS A 289 2.47 -23.00 26.14
N PRO A 290 1.80 -22.09 25.43
CA PRO A 290 1.93 -21.98 23.98
C PRO A 290 3.35 -21.57 23.56
N TYR A 291 3.81 -22.13 22.44
CA TYR A 291 5.07 -21.80 21.79
C TYR A 291 4.87 -21.60 20.29
N SER A 292 5.83 -20.93 19.65
CA SER A 292 5.88 -20.77 18.20
C SER A 292 7.22 -21.27 17.69
N ILE A 293 7.19 -22.16 16.71
CA ILE A 293 8.37 -22.70 16.03
C ILE A 293 8.42 -22.08 14.63
N ASN A 294 9.59 -21.62 14.21
CA ASN A 294 9.78 -21.10 12.85
C ASN A 294 9.97 -22.25 11.88
N SER A 295 9.42 -22.11 10.68
CA SER A 295 9.68 -23.00 9.56
C SER A 295 9.84 -22.22 8.28
N GLU A 296 10.54 -22.81 7.31
CA GLU A 296 10.76 -22.28 5.97
C GLU A 296 10.63 -23.42 4.97
N ILE A 297 10.13 -23.12 3.77
CA ILE A 297 9.92 -24.09 2.71
C ILE A 297 10.90 -23.78 1.59
N LEU A 298 11.78 -24.73 1.29
CA LEU A 298 12.58 -24.74 0.07
C LEU A 298 11.72 -25.35 -1.04
N TYR A 299 11.61 -24.68 -2.18
CA TYR A 299 10.83 -25.16 -3.32
C TYR A 299 11.46 -24.70 -4.64
N GLU A 300 11.11 -25.36 -5.73
CA GLU A 300 11.37 -24.91 -7.09
C GLU A 300 10.16 -24.11 -7.61
N ASP A 301 10.41 -22.89 -8.08
CA ASP A 301 9.38 -22.02 -8.66
C ASP A 301 8.95 -22.49 -10.06
N ALA A 302 7.98 -21.79 -10.65
CA ALA A 302 7.46 -22.14 -11.97
C ALA A 302 8.53 -22.07 -13.09
N ASP A 303 9.58 -21.27 -12.88
CA ASP A 303 10.65 -21.03 -13.83
C ASP A 303 11.85 -21.97 -13.63
N GLY A 304 11.80 -22.86 -12.63
CA GLY A 304 12.85 -23.84 -12.34
C GLY A 304 13.93 -23.34 -11.38
N HIS A 305 13.71 -22.23 -10.67
CA HIS A 305 14.67 -21.72 -9.70
C HIS A 305 14.31 -22.17 -8.28
N ASN A 306 15.34 -22.58 -7.52
CA ASN A 306 15.19 -22.87 -6.10
C ASN A 306 15.00 -21.58 -5.29
N LYS A 307 13.95 -21.54 -4.47
CA LYS A 307 13.56 -20.42 -3.61
C LYS A 307 13.29 -20.91 -2.19
N ILE A 308 13.52 -20.03 -1.22
CA ILE A 308 13.14 -20.25 0.19
C ILE A 308 11.96 -19.32 0.47
N SER A 309 10.91 -19.84 1.09
CA SER A 309 9.75 -19.06 1.49
C SER A 309 10.07 -18.08 2.61
N ASP A 310 9.17 -17.13 2.84
CA ASP A 310 9.11 -16.44 4.12
C ASP A 310 8.95 -17.43 5.29
N SER A 311 9.29 -16.97 6.50
CA SER A 311 9.13 -17.77 7.71
C SER A 311 7.65 -18.03 8.03
N VAL A 312 7.27 -19.30 8.00
CA VAL A 312 5.95 -19.80 8.40
C VAL A 312 5.99 -20.18 9.87
N LYS A 313 5.08 -19.61 10.66
CA LYS A 313 4.99 -19.86 12.11
C LYS A 313 4.12 -21.08 12.40
N ILE A 314 4.67 -22.04 13.15
CA ILE A 314 3.96 -23.20 13.67
C ILE A 314 3.63 -22.93 15.13
N ASN A 315 2.35 -22.72 15.43
CA ASN A 315 1.92 -22.49 16.81
C ASN A 315 1.55 -23.83 17.46
N THR A 316 2.21 -24.16 18.56
CA THR A 316 2.01 -25.40 19.33
C THR A 316 1.95 -25.10 20.83
N LYS A 317 1.83 -26.13 21.67
CA LYS A 317 1.84 -25.99 23.13
C LYS A 317 2.58 -27.16 23.79
N VAL A 318 3.29 -26.86 24.86
CA VAL A 318 3.78 -27.87 25.81
C VAL A 318 2.70 -28.07 26.87
N LEU A 319 2.31 -29.32 27.08
CA LEU A 319 1.34 -29.72 28.11
C LEU A 319 2.06 -29.97 29.45
N PRO A 320 1.34 -29.94 30.58
CA PRO A 320 1.90 -30.34 31.87
C PRO A 320 2.50 -31.75 31.79
N ALA A 321 3.63 -31.95 32.47
CA ALA A 321 4.25 -33.27 32.57
C ALA A 321 3.22 -34.29 33.10
N LYS A 322 3.21 -35.49 32.52
CA LYS A 322 2.32 -36.55 32.96
C LYS A 322 2.70 -36.97 34.38
N GLU A 323 1.73 -37.03 35.28
CA GLU A 323 1.97 -37.56 36.61
C GLU A 323 2.34 -39.04 36.52
N LYS A 324 3.60 -39.37 36.81
CA LYS A 324 4.02 -40.76 37.00
C LYS A 324 3.47 -41.21 38.36
N LEU A 325 2.40 -42.01 38.35
CA LEU A 325 1.87 -42.62 39.57
C LEU A 325 3.02 -43.35 40.30
N PRO A 326 3.32 -43.03 41.57
CA PRO A 326 4.41 -43.65 42.28
C PRO A 326 4.14 -45.15 42.42
N GLY A 327 5.00 -45.99 41.82
CA GLY A 327 4.86 -47.45 41.78
C GLY A 327 4.75 -48.14 43.14
N TYR A 328 5.03 -47.42 44.23
CA TYR A 328 4.84 -47.90 45.60
C TYR A 328 3.37 -48.12 45.98
N GLN A 329 2.41 -47.44 45.33
CA GLN A 329 0.97 -47.64 45.62
C GLN A 329 0.42 -48.97 45.10
N MET A 330 1.01 -49.54 44.04
CA MET A 330 0.63 -50.89 43.59
C MET A 330 1.21 -51.99 44.49
N VAL A 331 2.44 -51.80 44.99
CA VAL A 331 3.08 -52.79 45.88
C VAL A 331 2.42 -52.82 47.26
N THR A 332 2.03 -51.65 47.81
CA THR A 332 1.30 -51.61 49.09
C THR A 332 -0.10 -52.20 48.97
N GLY A 333 -0.82 -51.97 47.87
CA GLY A 333 -2.15 -52.57 47.66
C GLY A 333 -2.13 -54.10 47.61
N VAL A 334 -1.15 -54.70 46.92
CA VAL A 334 -0.98 -56.16 46.84
C VAL A 334 -0.51 -56.75 48.18
N ALA A 335 0.40 -56.06 48.88
CA ALA A 335 0.86 -56.50 50.20
C ALA A 335 -0.25 -56.44 51.26
N PHE A 336 -1.11 -55.41 51.25
CA PHE A 336 -2.27 -55.32 52.14
C PHE A 336 -3.32 -56.39 51.82
N MET A 337 -3.56 -56.71 50.55
CA MET A 337 -4.46 -57.81 50.15
C MET A 337 -3.91 -59.18 50.58
N ALA A 338 -2.60 -59.41 50.46
CA ALA A 338 -1.95 -60.63 50.93
C ALA A 338 -1.98 -60.76 52.46
N LEU A 339 -1.78 -59.65 53.20
CA LEU A 339 -1.87 -59.63 54.65
C LEU A 339 -3.32 -59.82 55.14
N ALA A 340 -4.31 -59.22 54.48
CA ALA A 340 -5.72 -59.39 54.83
C ALA A 340 -6.20 -60.84 54.60
N THR A 341 -5.80 -61.45 53.48
CA THR A 341 -6.11 -62.87 53.20
C THR A 341 -5.42 -63.81 54.18
N PHE A 342 -4.17 -63.53 54.56
CA PHE A 342 -3.46 -64.27 55.60
C PHE A 342 -4.10 -64.13 56.99
N PHE A 343 -4.55 -62.93 57.36
CA PHE A 343 -5.21 -62.68 58.65
C PHE A 343 -6.58 -63.36 58.74
N ILE A 344 -7.34 -63.40 57.64
CA ILE A 344 -8.61 -64.14 57.55
C ILE A 344 -8.37 -65.65 57.68
N MET A 345 -7.32 -66.19 57.05
CA MET A 345 -6.93 -67.60 57.21
C MET A 345 -6.53 -67.94 58.66
N LEU A 346 -5.76 -67.08 59.33
CA LEU A 346 -5.36 -67.30 60.74
C LEU A 346 -6.57 -67.26 61.69
N LYS A 347 -7.52 -66.35 61.49
CA LYS A 347 -8.71 -66.24 62.34
C LYS A 347 -9.65 -67.44 62.18
N LYS A 348 -9.72 -68.03 60.98
CA LYS A 348 -10.53 -69.24 60.72
C LYS A 348 -9.94 -70.50 61.37
N LYS A 349 -8.62 -70.55 61.57
CA LYS A 349 -7.92 -71.70 62.18
C LYS A 349 -7.94 -71.70 63.72
N SER A 350 -8.38 -70.62 64.38
CA SER A 350 -8.50 -70.55 65.84
C SER A 350 -9.94 -70.76 66.36
N GLN A 351 -10.88 -71.11 65.48
CA GLN A 351 -12.28 -71.37 65.83
C GLN A 351 -12.71 -72.84 65.64
N ASP A 352 -11.80 -73.69 65.17
CA ASP A 352 -11.86 -75.15 65.29
C ASP A 352 -10.90 -75.60 66.40
#